data_AF-A0A5B1BYD5-F1
#
_entry.id   AF-A0A5B1BYD5-F1
#
_cell.length_a   1.000
_cell.length_b   1.000
_cell.length_c   1.000
_cell.angle_alpha   90.00
_cell.angle_beta   90.00
_cell.angle_gamma   90.00
#
_symmetry.space_group_name_H-M   'P 1'
#
loop_
_entity.id
_entity.type
_entity.pdbx_description
1 polymer ?
#
loop_
_entity_poly.entity_id
_entity_poly.type
_entity_poly.pdbx_seq_one_letter_code
_entity_poly.pdbx_strand_id
1 'polypeptide(L)'
;MFEVIGIVGSLASIVALFLPANSMKNRLIHAAYVLVIVIVTTIGYSYKNKLERIESAERAATVLLEDRRNKYSSEGFNMAALSFLEKYQDLYPDSYARALDLCSNNSCLKNQYEEGGNSLNHAFAQINVSSALAGMLQGISVLSSEK
;
A
#
# COMPACT_ATOMS: atom_id res chain seq x y z
N MET A 1 8.17 -14.27 -0.30
CA MET A 1 7.41 -15.43 -0.81
C MET A 1 8.29 -16.68 -0.93
N PHE A 2 9.42 -16.63 -1.65
CA PHE A 2 10.37 -17.76 -1.74
C PHE A 2 10.99 -18.17 -0.39
N GLU A 3 11.29 -17.21 0.49
CA GLU A 3 11.84 -17.51 1.82
C GLU A 3 10.86 -18.28 2.72
N VAL A 4 9.59 -17.89 2.72
CA VAL A 4 8.55 -18.57 3.54
C VAL A 4 8.29 -19.97 3.01
N ILE A 5 8.19 -20.14 1.68
CA ILE A 5 8.05 -21.46 1.05
C ILE A 5 9.27 -22.34 1.35
N GLY A 6 10.47 -21.75 1.34
CA GLY A 6 11.72 -22.43 1.69
C GLY A 6 11.75 -22.91 3.15
N ILE A 7 11.39 -22.04 4.09
CA ILE A 7 11.35 -22.38 5.52
C ILE A 7 10.29 -23.44 5.79
N VAL A 8 9.06 -23.27 5.30
CA VAL A 8 7.98 -24.25 5.50
C VAL A 8 8.32 -25.58 4.81
N GLY A 9 8.91 -25.55 3.61
CA GLY A 9 9.39 -26.73 2.89
C GLY A 9 10.48 -27.49 3.65
N SER A 10 11.47 -26.77 4.21
CA SER A 10 12.54 -27.38 5.01
C SER A 10 12.02 -28.05 6.29
N LEU A 11 11.08 -27.39 6.99
CA LEU A 11 10.44 -27.94 8.18
C LEU A 11 9.60 -29.18 7.83
N ALA A 12 8.86 -29.13 6.72
CA ALA A 12 8.11 -30.26 6.21
C ALA A 12 9.02 -31.47 5.87
N SER A 13 10.19 -31.24 5.26
CA SER A 13 11.16 -32.31 4.98
C SER A 13 11.75 -32.93 6.25
N ILE A 14 12.01 -32.12 7.29
CA ILE A 14 12.48 -32.61 8.59
C ILE A 14 11.40 -33.44 9.28
N VAL A 15 10.15 -32.98 9.29
CA VAL A 15 9.03 -33.73 9.88
C VAL A 15 8.78 -35.04 9.12
N ALA A 16 8.97 -35.06 7.80
CA ALA A 16 8.87 -36.28 7.00
C ALA A 16 9.96 -37.33 7.33
N LEU A 17 11.13 -36.91 7.80
CA LEU A 17 12.23 -37.80 8.21
C LEU A 17 11.94 -38.55 9.52
N PHE A 18 11.13 -37.98 10.41
CA PHE A 18 10.78 -38.57 11.70
C PHE A 18 9.46 -39.36 11.68
N LEU A 19 8.76 -39.41 10.54
CA LEU A 19 7.51 -40.15 10.42
C LEU A 19 7.75 -41.59 9.95
N PRO A 20 7.34 -42.62 10.72
CA PRO A 20 7.53 -44.01 10.33
C PRO A 20 6.63 -44.34 9.12
N ALA A 21 7.24 -44.35 7.94
CA ALA A 21 6.57 -44.67 6.68
C ALA A 21 6.40 -46.19 6.54
N ASN A 22 5.55 -46.77 7.40
CA ASN A 22 5.30 -48.21 7.42
C ASN A 22 4.51 -48.72 6.20
N SER A 23 3.96 -47.82 5.37
CA SER A 23 3.29 -48.16 4.10
C SER A 23 3.24 -46.99 3.11
N MET A 24 3.13 -47.27 1.81
CA MET A 24 2.95 -46.24 0.76
C MET A 24 1.70 -45.39 0.97
N LYS A 25 0.63 -45.96 1.55
CA LYS A 25 -0.61 -45.23 1.86
C LYS A 25 -0.39 -44.19 2.96
N ASN A 26 0.34 -44.54 4.03
CA ASN A 26 0.67 -43.59 5.10
C ASN A 26 1.55 -42.45 4.60
N ARG A 27 2.50 -42.76 3.71
CA ARG A 27 3.35 -41.74 3.07
C ARG A 27 2.54 -40.74 2.24
N LEU A 28 1.51 -41.22 1.52
CA LEU A 28 0.63 -40.37 0.71
C LEU A 28 -0.29 -39.50 1.58
N ILE A 29 -0.81 -40.03 2.69
CA ILE A 29 -1.59 -39.28 3.68
C ILE A 29 -0.75 -38.17 4.32
N HIS A 30 0.52 -38.45 4.66
CA HIS A 30 1.41 -37.43 5.23
C HIS A 30 1.80 -36.36 4.22
N ALA A 31 2.05 -36.72 2.97
CA ALA A 31 2.29 -35.76 1.89
C ALA A 31 1.08 -34.82 1.71
N ALA A 32 -0.14 -35.36 1.74
CA ALA A 32 -1.36 -34.56 1.69
C ALA A 32 -1.49 -33.61 2.89
N TYR A 33 -1.21 -34.10 4.11
CA TYR A 33 -1.26 -33.28 5.32
C TYR A 33 -0.26 -32.11 5.29
N VAL A 34 0.99 -32.39 4.90
CA VAL A 34 2.03 -31.37 4.72
C VAL A 34 1.62 -30.34 3.67
N LEU A 35 1.08 -30.78 2.53
CA LEU A 35 0.60 -29.90 1.47
C LEU A 35 -0.50 -28.96 1.98
N VAL A 36 -1.45 -29.47 2.77
CA VAL A 36 -2.50 -28.64 3.39
C VAL A 36 -1.90 -27.58 4.31
N ILE A 37 -0.92 -27.93 5.15
CA ILE A 37 -0.24 -26.97 6.03
C ILE A 37 0.47 -25.89 5.22
N VAL A 38 1.19 -26.27 4.15
CA VAL A 38 1.88 -25.32 3.27
C VAL A 38 0.87 -24.34 2.64
N ILE A 39 -0.28 -24.84 2.17
CA ILE A 39 -1.31 -23.99 1.56
C ILE A 39 -1.87 -23.00 2.59
N VAL A 40 -2.29 -23.49 3.77
CA VAL A 40 -2.90 -22.65 4.82
C VAL A 40 -1.90 -21.60 5.30
N THR A 41 -0.65 -21.97 5.54
CA THR A 41 0.39 -21.03 5.98
C THR A 41 0.73 -20.00 4.91
N THR A 42 0.79 -20.39 3.63
CA THR A 42 1.04 -19.47 2.51
C THR A 42 -0.08 -18.43 2.39
N ILE A 43 -1.34 -18.90 2.45
CA ILE A 43 -2.52 -18.01 2.42
C ILE A 43 -2.50 -17.06 3.61
N GLY A 44 -2.27 -17.58 4.83
CA GLY A 44 -2.19 -16.77 6.05
C GLY A 44 -1.10 -15.70 5.97
N TYR A 45 0.09 -16.04 5.47
CA TYR A 45 1.19 -15.09 5.30
C TYR A 45 0.87 -14.03 4.24
N SER A 46 0.21 -14.42 3.14
CA SER A 46 -0.22 -13.48 2.10
C SER A 46 -1.20 -12.44 2.65
N TYR A 47 -2.20 -12.86 3.44
CA TYR A 47 -3.12 -11.95 4.10
C TYR A 47 -2.42 -11.04 5.10
N LYS A 48 -1.51 -11.61 5.92
CA LYS A 48 -0.72 -10.81 6.88
C LYS A 48 0.08 -9.72 6.16
N ASN A 49 0.81 -10.07 5.09
CA ASN A 49 1.60 -9.10 4.33
C ASN A 49 0.73 -8.03 3.67
N LYS A 50 -0.47 -8.39 3.20
CA LYS A 50 -1.43 -7.40 2.67
C LYS A 50 -1.91 -6.44 3.75
N LEU A 51 -2.23 -6.93 4.95
CA LEU A 51 -2.63 -6.12 6.09
C LEU A 51 -1.52 -5.16 6.56
N GLU A 52 -0.29 -5.66 6.70
CA GLU A 52 0.87 -4.83 7.08
C GLU A 52 1.12 -3.70 6.07
N ARG A 53 0.91 -3.96 4.78
CA ARG A 53 1.03 -2.92 3.74
C ARG A 53 -0.07 -1.86 3.84
N ILE A 54 -1.30 -2.25 4.17
CA ILE A 54 -2.41 -1.32 4.40
C ILE A 54 -2.13 -0.44 5.63
N GLU A 55 -1.73 -1.05 6.75
CA GLU A 55 -1.37 -0.34 7.98
C GLU A 55 -0.19 0.61 7.76
N SER A 56 0.82 0.19 6.99
CA SER A 56 1.94 1.05 6.59
C SER A 56 1.49 2.25 5.76
N ALA A 57 0.53 2.05 4.84
CA ALA A 57 -0.01 3.13 4.02
C ALA A 57 -0.81 4.13 4.88
N GLU A 58 -1.64 3.64 5.79
CA GLU A 58 -2.40 4.46 6.75
C GLU A 58 -1.48 5.29 7.62
N ARG A 59 -0.47 4.67 8.23
CA ARG A 59 0.50 5.36 9.08
C ARG A 59 1.24 6.45 8.31
N ALA A 60 1.68 6.14 7.09
CA ALA A 60 2.37 7.11 6.24
C ALA A 60 1.44 8.26 5.82
N ALA A 61 0.16 7.99 5.53
CA ALA A 61 -0.84 9.01 5.25
C ALA A 61 -1.07 9.92 6.46
N THR A 62 -1.20 9.36 7.67
CA THR A 62 -1.33 10.12 8.93
C THR A 62 -0.14 11.06 9.13
N VAL A 63 1.08 10.54 9.02
CA VAL A 63 2.31 11.36 9.18
C VAL A 63 2.35 12.47 8.13
N LEU A 64 2.02 12.17 6.88
CA LEU A 64 2.00 13.16 5.80
C LEU A 64 0.97 14.28 6.06
N LEU A 65 -0.19 13.95 6.65
CA LEU A 65 -1.22 14.91 7.04
C LEU A 65 -0.82 15.76 8.25
N GLU A 66 -0.22 15.16 9.28
CA GLU A 66 0.27 15.86 10.47
C GLU A 66 1.34 16.91 10.10
N ASP A 67 2.22 16.54 9.18
CA ASP A 67 3.30 17.42 8.72
C ASP A 67 2.86 18.48 7.70
N ARG A 68 1.62 18.38 7.17
CA ARG A 68 1.11 19.22 6.06
C ARG A 68 1.35 20.71 6.27
N ARG A 69 1.05 21.25 7.46
CA ARG A 69 1.11 22.70 7.73
C ARG A 69 2.52 23.20 8.08
N ASN A 70 3.39 22.31 8.56
CA ASN A 70 4.68 22.70 9.15
C ASN A 70 5.87 22.40 8.22
N LYS A 71 5.74 21.43 7.31
CA LYS A 71 6.86 20.98 6.46
C LYS A 71 6.67 21.26 4.97
N TYR A 72 5.46 21.59 4.52
CA TYR A 72 5.14 21.68 3.10
C TYR A 72 4.47 23.00 2.73
N SER A 73 4.84 23.56 1.58
CA SER A 73 3.98 24.49 0.84
C SER A 73 2.81 23.72 0.22
N SER A 74 1.75 24.41 -0.25
CA SER A 74 0.64 23.72 -0.94
C SER A 74 1.12 22.87 -2.11
N GLU A 75 2.02 23.42 -2.93
CA GLU A 75 2.63 22.71 -4.06
C GLU A 75 3.51 21.53 -3.60
N GLY A 76 4.36 21.74 -2.60
CA GLY A 76 5.20 20.68 -2.04
C GLY A 76 4.37 19.54 -1.44
N PHE A 77 3.26 19.87 -0.80
CA PHE A 77 2.30 18.88 -0.30
C PHE A 77 1.63 18.13 -1.45
N ASN A 78 1.26 18.81 -2.54
CA ASN A 78 0.65 18.17 -3.70
C ASN A 78 1.59 17.13 -4.30
N MET A 79 2.88 17.45 -4.44
CA MET A 79 3.89 16.50 -4.95
C MET A 79 4.11 15.34 -3.98
N ALA A 80 4.17 15.61 -2.67
CA ALA A 80 4.33 14.57 -1.66
C ALA A 80 3.13 13.61 -1.62
N ALA A 81 1.90 14.14 -1.71
CA ALA A 81 0.68 13.37 -1.76
C ALA A 81 0.56 12.54 -3.06
N LEU A 82 0.93 13.10 -4.22
CA LEU A 82 0.98 12.35 -5.48
C LEU A 82 2.02 11.22 -5.43
N SER A 83 3.21 11.50 -4.90
CA SER A 83 4.26 10.48 -4.74
C SER A 83 3.83 9.36 -3.79
N PHE A 84 3.11 9.71 -2.71
CA PHE A 84 2.51 8.72 -1.82
C PHE A 84 1.49 7.84 -2.55
N LEU A 85 0.58 8.44 -3.33
CA LEU A 85 -0.46 7.69 -4.05
C LEU A 85 0.14 6.81 -5.16
N GLU A 86 1.22 7.25 -5.81
CA GLU A 86 1.97 6.45 -6.77
C GLU A 86 2.62 5.23 -6.09
N LYS A 87 3.27 5.44 -4.93
CA LYS A 87 3.88 4.37 -4.12
C LYS A 87 2.88 3.28 -3.72
N TYR A 88 1.63 3.65 -3.48
CA TYR A 88 0.56 2.76 -3.03
C TYR A 88 -0.55 2.58 -4.09
N GLN A 89 -0.23 2.78 -5.37
CA GLN A 89 -1.20 2.68 -6.47
C GLN A 89 -1.85 1.31 -6.55
N ASP A 90 -1.13 0.24 -6.20
CA ASP A 90 -1.66 -1.11 -6.22
C ASP A 90 -2.73 -1.35 -5.13
N LEU A 91 -2.70 -0.58 -4.05
CA LEU A 91 -3.72 -0.60 -2.99
C LEU A 91 -4.86 0.40 -3.27
N TYR A 92 -4.55 1.57 -3.83
CA TYR A 92 -5.50 2.65 -4.04
C TYR A 92 -5.49 3.19 -5.49
N PRO A 93 -5.75 2.34 -6.50
CA PRO A 93 -5.62 2.73 -7.91
C PRO A 93 -6.58 3.85 -8.30
N ASP A 94 -7.81 3.82 -7.79
CA ASP A 94 -8.83 4.83 -8.07
C ASP A 94 -8.48 6.18 -7.43
N SER A 95 -7.91 6.17 -6.23
CA SER A 95 -7.48 7.40 -5.57
C SER A 95 -6.30 8.03 -6.28
N TYR A 96 -5.34 7.22 -6.75
CA TYR A 96 -4.25 7.70 -7.58
C TYR A 96 -4.76 8.30 -8.90
N ALA A 97 -5.66 7.59 -9.61
CA ALA A 97 -6.25 8.09 -10.85
C ALA A 97 -7.01 9.41 -10.65
N ARG A 98 -7.82 9.52 -9.59
CA ARG A 98 -8.52 10.76 -9.21
C ARG A 98 -7.55 11.89 -8.86
N ALA A 99 -6.44 11.59 -8.20
CA ALA A 99 -5.42 12.59 -7.86
C ALA A 99 -4.71 13.12 -9.11
N LEU A 100 -4.40 12.26 -10.09
CA LEU A 100 -3.85 12.68 -11.38
C LEU A 100 -4.83 13.56 -12.16
N ASP A 101 -6.11 13.18 -12.23
CA ASP A 101 -7.15 13.98 -12.90
C ASP A 101 -7.32 15.34 -12.22
N LEU A 102 -7.44 15.36 -10.89
CA LEU A 102 -7.47 16.58 -10.10
C LEU A 102 -6.26 17.46 -10.41
N CYS A 103 -5.07 16.87 -10.52
CA CYS A 103 -3.87 17.66 -10.75
C CYS A 103 -3.76 18.22 -12.16
N SER A 104 -4.16 17.44 -13.17
CA SER A 104 -4.24 17.88 -14.56
C SER A 104 -5.22 19.06 -14.70
N ASN A 105 -6.41 18.94 -14.12
CA ASN A 105 -7.47 19.95 -14.20
C ASN A 105 -7.13 21.26 -13.47
N ASN A 106 -6.21 21.20 -12.49
CA ASN A 106 -5.77 22.37 -11.73
C ASN A 106 -4.32 22.79 -12.05
N SER A 107 -3.71 22.20 -13.07
CA SER A 107 -2.36 22.55 -13.54
C SER A 107 -1.28 22.52 -12.46
N CYS A 108 -1.27 21.55 -11.53
CA CYS A 108 -0.30 21.62 -10.42
C CYS A 108 1.16 21.43 -10.82
N LEU A 109 1.44 20.93 -12.03
CA LEU A 109 2.79 20.77 -12.57
C LEU A 109 3.23 21.96 -13.47
N LYS A 110 2.34 22.93 -13.72
CA LYS A 110 2.66 24.07 -14.58
C LYS A 110 3.40 25.16 -13.80
N ASN A 111 4.31 25.84 -14.49
CA ASN A 111 5.05 26.95 -13.91
C ASN A 111 4.12 28.16 -13.71
N GLN A 112 4.17 28.75 -12.52
CA GLN A 112 3.44 29.97 -12.16
C GLN A 112 3.74 31.19 -13.06
N TYR A 113 4.84 31.15 -13.85
CA TYR A 113 5.29 32.21 -14.75
C TYR A 113 5.04 31.92 -16.25
N GLU A 114 4.23 30.93 -16.61
CA GLU A 114 3.81 30.76 -18.02
C GLU A 114 3.08 32.02 -18.54
N GLU A 115 3.30 32.35 -19.83
CA GLU A 115 2.66 33.50 -20.48
C GLU A 115 1.12 33.45 -20.35
N GLY A 116 0.53 34.51 -19.78
CA GLY A 116 -0.91 34.60 -19.51
C GLY A 116 -1.36 34.04 -18.15
N GLY A 117 -0.44 33.52 -17.33
CA GLY A 117 -0.71 33.01 -16.00
C GLY A 117 -0.91 34.12 -14.95
N ASN A 118 -2.02 34.07 -14.22
CA ASN A 118 -2.21 34.88 -13.01
C ASN A 118 -1.67 34.09 -11.80
N SER A 119 -0.58 34.56 -11.20
CA SER A 119 0.07 33.91 -10.05
C SER A 119 -0.88 33.70 -8.86
N LEU A 120 -1.87 34.58 -8.69
CA LEU A 120 -2.90 34.45 -7.67
C LEU A 120 -3.82 33.26 -7.94
N ASN A 121 -4.25 33.08 -9.19
CA ASN A 121 -5.08 31.94 -9.60
C ASN A 121 -4.32 30.62 -9.44
N HIS A 122 -3.03 30.61 -9.76
CA HIS A 122 -2.17 29.44 -9.54
C HIS A 122 -2.07 29.08 -8.05
N ALA A 123 -1.84 30.07 -7.17
CA ALA A 123 -1.79 29.85 -5.73
C ALA A 123 -3.11 29.27 -5.17
N PHE A 124 -4.26 29.80 -5.59
CA PHE A 124 -5.55 29.26 -5.17
C PHE A 124 -5.81 27.84 -5.70
N ALA A 125 -5.43 27.55 -6.94
CA ALA A 125 -5.50 26.20 -7.50
C ALA A 125 -4.67 25.20 -6.68
N GLN A 126 -3.43 25.56 -6.34
CA GLN A 126 -2.55 24.72 -5.52
C GLN A 126 -3.12 24.47 -4.12
N ILE A 127 -3.74 25.47 -3.49
CA ILE A 127 -4.41 25.33 -2.18
C ILE A 127 -5.62 24.39 -2.28
N ASN A 128 -6.45 24.53 -3.32
CA ASN A 128 -7.63 23.69 -3.53
C ASN A 128 -7.23 22.23 -3.75
N VAL A 129 -6.24 21.99 -4.60
CA VAL A 129 -5.67 20.65 -4.83
C VAL A 129 -5.12 20.08 -3.52
N SER A 130 -4.35 20.87 -2.77
CA SER A 130 -3.80 20.45 -1.48
C SER A 130 -4.90 20.06 -0.49
N SER A 131 -6.00 20.79 -0.46
CA SER A 131 -7.15 20.47 0.37
C SER A 131 -7.81 19.15 -0.05
N ALA A 132 -8.04 18.97 -1.34
CA ALA A 132 -8.64 17.75 -1.87
C ALA A 132 -7.75 16.51 -1.67
N LEU A 133 -6.44 16.63 -1.93
CA LEU A 133 -5.47 15.56 -1.67
C LEU A 133 -5.38 15.22 -0.18
N ALA A 134 -5.45 16.23 0.71
CA ALA A 134 -5.53 15.97 2.13
C ALA A 134 -6.81 15.21 2.51
N GLY A 135 -7.95 15.53 1.90
CA GLY A 135 -9.19 14.77 2.08
C GLY A 135 -9.05 13.31 1.62
N MET A 136 -8.39 13.06 0.49
CA MET A 136 -8.12 11.69 0.01
C MET A 136 -7.22 10.92 0.98
N LEU A 137 -6.11 11.53 1.42
CA LEU A 137 -5.19 10.94 2.39
C LEU A 137 -5.86 10.73 3.74
N GLN A 138 -6.76 11.63 4.15
CA GLN A 138 -7.52 11.48 5.38
C GLN A 138 -8.44 10.26 5.30
N GLY A 139 -9.14 10.09 4.18
CA GLY A 139 -9.90 8.88 3.88
C GLY A 139 -9.03 7.62 4.03
N ILE A 140 -7.85 7.61 3.42
CA ILE A 140 -6.90 6.48 3.55
C ILE A 140 -6.49 6.25 5.01
N SER A 141 -6.19 7.30 5.77
CA SER A 141 -5.75 7.18 7.18
C SER A 141 -6.80 6.67 8.16
N VAL A 142 -8.09 6.81 7.84
CA VAL A 142 -9.20 6.44 8.74
C VAL A 142 -9.96 5.18 8.32
N LEU A 143 -9.71 4.64 7.12
CA LEU A 143 -10.41 3.45 6.60
C LEU A 143 -10.15 2.16 7.40
N SER A 144 -9.26 2.18 8.39
CA SER A 144 -8.94 1.09 9.32
C SER A 144 -9.34 1.37 10.76
N SER A 145 -9.81 2.58 11.08
CA SER A 145 -10.26 2.91 12.43
C SER A 145 -11.60 2.29 12.81
N GLU A 146 -12.23 1.52 11.92
CA GLU A 146 -13.33 0.62 12.28
C GLU A 146 -12.77 -0.71 12.82
N LYS A 147 -12.38 -0.70 14.10
CA LYS A 147 -12.28 -1.88 14.96
C LYS A 147 -12.92 -1.61 16.30
#